data_AF-A0AAD8MGJ5-F1
#
_entry.id   AF-A0AAD8MGJ5-F1
#
_cell.length_a   1.000
_cell.length_b   1.000
_cell.length_c   1.000
_cell.angle_alpha   90.00
_cell.angle_beta   90.00
_cell.angle_gamma   90.00
#
_symmetry.space_group_name_H-M   'P 1'
#
loop_
_entity.id
_entity.type
_entity.pdbx_description
1 polymer ?
#
loop_
_entity_poly.entity_id
_entity_poly.type
_entity_poly.pdbx_seq_one_letter_code
_entity_poly.pdbx_strand_id
1 'polypeptide(L)'
;MIPMYTRVIVNAWAIARDANSWGNPDHFIPERFIGSEIDYKGQHFSFIPFGSGRRMCSGIHLAERVMSSMLVSLVTQFDWKLPNNMLPEELDMDDTSGIAAQKATPLLLIPTTINN
;
A
#
# COMPACT_ATOMS: atom_id res chain seq x y z
N MET A 1 4.95 30.83 -12.46
CA MET A 1 5.59 31.16 -11.17
C MET A 1 4.67 30.69 -10.05
N ILE A 2 5.21 30.12 -8.97
CA ILE A 2 4.45 29.72 -7.78
C ILE A 2 4.60 30.84 -6.73
N PRO A 3 3.53 31.51 -6.29
CA PRO A 3 3.60 32.57 -5.28
C PRO A 3 4.20 32.11 -3.94
N MET A 4 4.82 33.03 -3.21
CA MET A 4 5.25 32.77 -1.82
C MET A 4 4.05 32.36 -0.97
N TYR A 5 4.27 31.40 -0.06
CA TYR A 5 3.24 30.80 0.80
C TYR A 5 2.18 29.93 0.10
N THR A 6 2.38 29.59 -1.19
CA THR A 6 1.52 28.59 -1.84
C THR A 6 1.66 27.23 -1.16
N ARG A 7 0.53 26.64 -0.74
CA ARG A 7 0.49 25.26 -0.26
C ARG A 7 0.66 24.31 -1.43
N VAL A 8 1.64 23.42 -1.33
CA VAL A 8 1.88 22.35 -2.31
C VAL A 8 1.45 21.02 -1.68
N ILE A 9 0.64 20.24 -2.40
CA ILE A 9 0.25 18.89 -2.01
C ILE A 9 0.77 17.96 -3.09
N VAL A 10 1.57 16.97 -2.68
CA VAL A 10 2.06 15.92 -3.57
C VAL A 10 1.04 14.81 -3.58
N ASN A 11 0.39 14.57 -4.71
CA ASN A 11 -0.60 13.50 -4.85
C ASN A 11 0.09 12.15 -5.08
N ALA A 12 0.70 11.62 -4.02
CA ALA A 12 1.40 10.33 -4.06
C ALA A 12 0.48 9.16 -4.44
N TRP A 13 -0.81 9.25 -4.12
CA TRP A 13 -1.82 8.24 -4.50
C TRP A 13 -1.97 8.14 -6.02
N ALA A 14 -2.07 9.29 -6.71
CA ALA A 14 -2.17 9.32 -8.18
C ALA A 14 -0.86 8.89 -8.84
N ILE A 15 0.29 9.32 -8.31
CA ILE A 15 1.61 8.95 -8.82
C ILE A 15 1.80 7.42 -8.77
N ALA A 16 1.41 6.78 -7.66
CA ALA A 16 1.51 5.33 -7.52
C ALA A 16 0.58 4.54 -8.46
N ARG A 17 -0.35 5.22 -9.16
CA ARG A 17 -1.31 4.64 -10.12
C ARG A 17 -1.18 5.22 -11.54
N ASP A 18 -0.13 6.00 -11.81
CA ASP A 18 0.08 6.58 -13.13
C ASP A 18 0.43 5.50 -14.16
N ALA A 19 -0.41 5.34 -15.18
CA ALA A 19 -0.22 4.36 -16.25
C ALA A 19 1.03 4.61 -17.11
N ASN A 20 1.58 5.83 -17.10
CA ASN A 20 2.86 6.11 -17.77
C ASN A 20 4.07 5.60 -16.97
N SER A 21 3.89 5.48 -15.66
CA SER A 21 4.93 5.02 -14.71
C SER A 21 4.82 3.53 -14.43
N TRP A 22 3.61 2.96 -14.51
CA TRP A 22 3.31 1.59 -14.12
C TRP A 22 2.44 0.87 -15.15
N GLY A 23 2.89 -0.30 -15.61
CA GLY A 23 2.02 -1.23 -16.33
C GLY A 23 0.96 -1.80 -15.39
N ASN A 24 -0.30 -1.84 -15.85
CA ASN A 24 -1.46 -2.29 -15.06
C ASN A 24 -1.46 -1.69 -13.64
N PRO A 25 -1.57 -0.34 -13.50
CA PRO A 25 -1.40 0.35 -12.22
C PRO A 25 -2.45 -0.04 -11.17
N ASP A 26 -3.65 -0.42 -11.63
CA ASP A 26 -4.76 -0.79 -10.74
C ASP A 26 -4.73 -2.27 -10.30
N HIS A 27 -3.75 -3.05 -10.76
CA HIS A 27 -3.62 -4.46 -10.41
C HIS A 27 -2.56 -4.67 -9.32
N PHE A 28 -2.91 -5.46 -8.31
CA PHE A 28 -1.97 -5.92 -7.29
C PHE A 28 -1.01 -6.97 -7.90
N ILE A 29 0.20 -6.53 -8.27
CA ILE A 29 1.23 -7.38 -8.88
C ILE A 29 2.53 -7.18 -8.10
N PRO A 30 2.78 -7.94 -7.01
CA PRO A 30 4.00 -7.83 -6.20
C PRO A 30 5.28 -8.11 -6.99
N GLU A 31 5.21 -8.98 -7.99
CA GLU A 31 6.35 -9.43 -8.79
C GLU A 31 7.05 -8.29 -9.52
N ARG A 32 6.36 -7.17 -9.76
CA ARG A 32 6.93 -5.98 -10.41
C ARG A 32 8.10 -5.37 -9.62
N PHE A 33 8.21 -5.67 -8.33
CA PHE A 33 9.30 -5.21 -7.48
C PHE A 33 10.45 -6.21 -7.36
N ILE A 34 10.26 -7.46 -7.78
CA ILE A 34 11.29 -8.50 -7.67
C ILE A 34 12.36 -8.25 -8.73
N GLY A 35 13.61 -8.08 -8.29
CA GLY A 35 14.73 -7.74 -9.18
C GLY A 35 14.69 -6.33 -9.77
N SER A 36 13.74 -5.50 -9.32
CA SER A 36 13.65 -4.08 -9.67
C SER A 36 14.56 -3.24 -8.78
N GLU A 37 15.09 -2.14 -9.32
CA GLU A 37 15.81 -1.14 -8.54
C GLU A 37 14.86 -0.21 -7.77
N ILE A 38 13.56 -0.22 -8.10
CA ILE A 38 12.57 0.66 -7.48
C ILE A 38 12.45 0.35 -5.98
N ASP A 39 12.63 1.39 -5.18
CA ASP A 39 12.45 1.37 -3.73
C ASP A 39 11.55 2.49 -3.23
N TYR A 40 11.16 2.41 -1.95
CA TYR A 40 10.32 3.41 -1.28
C TYR A 40 11.14 4.47 -0.52
N LYS A 41 12.46 4.57 -0.76
CA LYS A 41 13.37 5.50 -0.06
C LYS A 41 13.40 6.90 -0.70
N GLY A 42 12.39 7.18 -1.52
CA GLY A 42 12.11 8.48 -2.14
C GLY A 42 13.11 8.98 -3.17
N GLN A 43 13.93 8.09 -3.73
CA GLN A 43 14.72 8.37 -4.94
C GLN A 43 13.98 7.96 -6.22
N HIS A 44 13.00 7.06 -6.11
CA HIS A 44 12.16 6.61 -7.20
C HIS A 44 10.82 7.36 -7.16
N PHE A 45 10.68 8.41 -7.96
CA PHE A 45 9.51 9.29 -7.87
C PHE A 45 8.18 8.64 -8.29
N SER A 46 8.21 7.52 -9.01
CA SER A 46 7.02 6.70 -9.28
C SER A 46 6.50 5.95 -8.04
N PHE A 47 7.30 5.86 -6.96
CA PHE A 47 6.95 5.18 -5.71
C PHE A 47 7.44 5.93 -4.47
N ILE A 48 6.62 6.87 -3.97
CA ILE A 48 6.96 7.73 -2.82
C ILE A 48 5.96 7.62 -1.64
N PRO A 49 5.66 6.41 -1.13
CA PRO A 49 4.69 6.24 -0.04
C PRO A 49 5.13 6.93 1.27
N PHE A 50 6.44 7.20 1.43
CA PHE A 50 7.02 7.91 2.59
C PHE A 50 7.49 9.33 2.26
N GLY A 51 7.08 9.86 1.10
CA GLY A 51 7.54 11.15 0.59
C GLY A 51 8.99 11.13 0.07
N SER A 52 9.58 12.31 -0.09
CA SER A 52 10.96 12.47 -0.58
C SER A 52 11.61 13.75 -0.03
N GLY A 53 12.94 13.83 -0.17
CA GLY A 53 13.74 15.00 0.18
C GLY A 53 13.72 15.35 1.68
N ARG A 54 13.82 16.65 1.99
CA ARG A 54 14.02 17.17 3.35
C ARG A 54 12.91 16.85 4.36
N ARG A 55 11.73 16.44 3.88
CA ARG A 55 10.54 16.14 4.70
C ARG A 55 10.08 14.70 4.53
N MET A 56 10.95 13.82 4.03
CA MET A 56 10.69 12.38 3.99
C MET A 56 10.43 11.84 5.39
N CYS A 57 9.56 10.82 5.49
CA CYS A 57 9.19 10.20 6.75
C CYS A 57 10.41 9.73 7.54
N SER A 58 10.63 10.27 8.73
CA SER A 58 11.69 9.83 9.64
C SER A 58 11.42 8.44 10.24
N GLY A 59 10.17 7.95 10.16
CA GLY A 59 9.73 6.66 10.69
C GLY A 59 9.81 5.49 9.70
N ILE A 60 10.41 5.66 8.53
CA ILE A 60 10.44 4.65 7.43
C ILE A 60 10.93 3.27 7.91
N HIS A 61 12.02 3.21 8.67
CA HIS A 61 12.58 1.96 9.17
C HIS A 61 11.72 1.28 10.25
N LEU A 62 10.99 2.07 11.05
CA LEU A 62 10.05 1.52 12.01
C LEU A 62 8.84 0.93 11.27
N ALA A 63 8.29 1.67 10.31
CA ALA A 63 7.16 1.22 9.49
C ALA A 63 7.51 -0.08 8.74
N GLU A 64 8.68 -0.15 8.12
CA GLU A 64 9.17 -1.35 7.44
C GLU A 64 9.19 -2.58 8.37
N ARG A 65 9.76 -2.44 9.57
CA ARG A 65 9.85 -3.53 10.55
C ARG A 65 8.48 -3.97 11.07
N VAL A 66 7.63 -3.01 11.41
CA VAL A 66 6.28 -3.29 11.93
C VAL A 66 5.45 -3.98 10.86
N MET A 67 5.42 -3.43 9.64
CA MET A 67 4.64 -4.01 8.53
C MET A 67 5.11 -5.42 8.18
N SER A 68 6.43 -5.62 8.05
CA SER A 68 6.97 -6.94 7.74
C SER A 68 6.66 -7.96 8.84
N SER A 69 6.80 -7.59 10.11
CA SER A 69 6.53 -8.49 11.23
C SER A 69 5.04 -8.84 11.33
N MET A 70 4.16 -7.86 11.12
CA MET A 70 2.71 -8.08 11.12
C MET A 70 2.30 -9.00 9.96
N LEU A 71 2.79 -8.73 8.75
CA LEU A 71 2.49 -9.55 7.58
C LEU A 71 2.96 -10.99 7.77
N VAL A 72 4.22 -11.21 8.18
CA VAL A 72 4.75 -12.55 8.45
C VAL A 72 3.87 -13.27 9.48
N SER A 73 3.55 -12.62 10.60
CA SER A 73 2.71 -13.25 11.64
C SER A 73 1.33 -13.66 11.12
N LEU A 74 0.72 -12.85 10.25
CA LEU A 74 -0.62 -13.12 9.71
C LEU A 74 -0.60 -14.22 8.64
N VAL A 75 0.38 -14.23 7.74
CA VAL A 75 0.41 -15.15 6.59
C VAL A 75 1.05 -16.50 6.91
N THR A 76 1.91 -16.59 7.92
CA THR A 76 2.59 -17.86 8.27
C THR A 76 1.88 -18.64 9.37
N GLN A 77 0.90 -18.06 10.06
CA GLN A 77 0.20 -18.72 11.17
C GLN A 77 -1.22 -19.13 10.81
N PHE A 78 -1.83 -18.48 9.82
CA PHE A 78 -3.23 -18.68 9.47
C PHE A 78 -3.43 -18.76 7.97
N ASP A 79 -4.30 -19.68 7.56
CA ASP A 79 -5.05 -19.55 6.32
C ASP A 79 -6.25 -18.63 6.57
N TRP A 80 -6.76 -17.98 5.52
CA TRP A 80 -7.82 -16.99 5.64
C TRP A 80 -9.04 -17.39 4.83
N LYS A 81 -10.22 -17.32 5.45
CA LYS A 81 -11.52 -17.51 4.78
C LYS A 81 -12.38 -16.28 4.91
N LEU A 82 -13.12 -15.98 3.85
CA LEU A 82 -14.18 -14.98 3.89
C LEU A 82 -15.41 -15.55 4.62
N PRO A 83 -16.11 -14.72 5.42
CA PRO A 83 -17.32 -15.16 6.09
C PRO A 83 -18.44 -15.46 5.08
N ASN A 84 -19.40 -16.27 5.50
CA ASN A 84 -20.66 -16.51 4.76
C ASN A 84 -20.50 -17.04 3.32
N ASN A 85 -19.39 -17.73 3.02
CA ASN A 85 -19.05 -18.20 1.67
C ASN A 85 -18.98 -17.09 0.61
N MET A 86 -18.68 -15.86 1.04
CA MET A 86 -18.44 -14.73 0.14
C MET A 86 -17.26 -15.03 -0.80
N LEU A 87 -17.41 -14.65 -2.06
CA LEU A 87 -16.36 -14.73 -3.07
C LEU A 87 -15.41 -13.52 -2.97
N PRO A 88 -14.11 -13.66 -3.30
CA PRO A 88 -13.16 -12.55 -3.27
C PRO A 88 -13.59 -11.34 -4.12
N GLU A 89 -14.28 -11.57 -5.23
CA GLU A 89 -14.77 -10.53 -6.14
C GLU A 89 -15.90 -9.69 -5.55
N GLU A 90 -16.56 -10.16 -4.49
CA GLU A 90 -17.62 -9.44 -3.78
C GLU A 90 -17.05 -8.47 -2.73
N LEU A 91 -15.73 -8.47 -2.51
CA LEU A 91 -15.08 -7.53 -1.60
C LEU A 91 -15.15 -6.11 -2.16
N ASP A 92 -15.77 -5.22 -1.40
CA ASP A 92 -15.69 -3.78 -1.63
C ASP A 92 -14.23 -3.30 -1.45
N MET A 93 -13.62 -2.78 -2.52
CA MET A 93 -12.24 -2.28 -2.53
C MET A 93 -12.17 -0.74 -2.49
N ASP A 94 -13.29 -0.06 -2.27
CA ASP A 94 -13.31 1.40 -2.16
C ASP A 94 -12.60 1.87 -0.89
N ASP A 95 -12.04 3.08 -0.97
CA ASP A 95 -11.32 3.74 0.11
C ASP A 95 -12.15 4.88 0.72
N THR A 96 -12.04 5.03 2.03
CA THR A 96 -12.45 6.24 2.75
C THR A 96 -11.55 7.43 2.40
N SER A 97 -12.12 8.63 2.45
CA SER A 97 -11.34 9.87 2.37
C SER A 97 -10.77 10.23 3.75
N GLY A 98 -9.46 10.50 3.84
CA GLY A 98 -8.82 10.83 5.11
C GLY A 98 -7.31 11.08 5.00
N ILE A 99 -6.66 11.19 6.16
CA ILE A 99 -5.19 11.35 6.25
C ILE A 99 -4.47 10.09 5.75
N ALA A 100 -5.03 8.92 6.03
CA ALA A 100 -4.63 7.65 5.46
C ALA A 100 -5.86 7.02 4.78
N ALA A 101 -5.67 6.49 3.58
CA ALA A 101 -6.71 5.70 2.92
C ALA A 101 -6.93 4.41 3.74
N GLN A 102 -8.18 4.15 4.08
CA GLN A 102 -8.64 2.92 4.73
C GLN A 102 -9.79 2.38 3.91
N LYS A 103 -9.97 1.06 3.86
CA LYS A 103 -11.13 0.45 3.19
C LYS A 103 -12.44 1.07 3.71
N ALA A 104 -13.35 1.41 2.81
CA ALA A 104 -14.69 1.91 3.12
C ALA A 104 -15.46 0.91 3.97
N THR A 105 -15.39 -0.37 3.58
CA THR A 105 -15.91 -1.50 4.36
C THR A 105 -14.75 -2.26 5.03
N PRO A 106 -14.72 -2.38 6.37
CA PRO A 106 -13.68 -3.13 7.07
C PRO A 106 -13.57 -4.57 6.57
N LEU A 107 -12.35 -5.04 6.36
CA LEU A 107 -12.10 -6.42 5.95
C LEU A 107 -12.33 -7.37 7.13
N LEU A 108 -13.26 -8.32 6.97
CA LEU A 108 -13.54 -9.37 7.94
C LEU A 108 -13.02 -10.71 7.39
N LEU A 109 -12.16 -11.36 8.15
CA LEU A 109 -11.59 -12.66 7.81
C LEU A 109 -11.72 -13.62 8.99
N ILE A 110 -11.93 -14.90 8.68
CA ILE A 110 -11.91 -15.99 9.64
C ILE A 110 -10.54 -16.67 9.54
N PRO A 111 -9.71 -16.64 10.59
CA PRO A 111 -8.45 -17.37 10.60
C PRO A 111 -8.72 -18.87 10.71
N THR A 112 -8.04 -19.67 9.89
CA THR A 112 -8.05 -21.13 9.97
C THR A 112 -6.63 -21.67 10.13
N THR A 113 -6.50 -22.86 10.71
CA THR A 113 -5.21 -23.54 10.82
C THR A 113 -4.65 -23.83 9.44
N ILE A 114 -3.35 -23.62 9.25
CA ILE A 114 -2.66 -23.99 8.02
C ILE A 114 -2.71 -25.51 7.89
N ASN A 115 -3.42 -25.99 6.88
CA ASN A 115 -3.43 -27.41 6.55
C ASN A 115 -2.23 -27.69 5.63
N ASN A 116 -1.12 -28.13 6.21
CA ASN A 116 0.01 -28.68 5.44
C ASN A 116 -0.34 -30.02 4.81
#